data_AF-A0A0C9RVS6-F1
#
_entry.id   AF-A0A0C9RVS6-F1
#
_cell.length_a   1.000
_cell.length_b   1.000
_cell.length_c   1.000
_cell.angle_alpha   90.00
_cell.angle_beta   90.00
_cell.angle_gamma   90.00
#
_symmetry.space_group_name_H-M   'P 1'
#
loop_
_entity.id
_entity.type
_entity.pdbx_description
1 polymer ?
#
loop_
_entity_poly.entity_id
_entity_poly.type
_entity_poly.pdbx_seq_one_letter_code
_entity_poly.pdbx_strand_id
1 'polypeptide(L)'
;MVIRRKEAKAYGTKKMIEGNFKHGDTCVIIEDVVTSGSSILETVRDLKNEGLQITQTLVILDRQQGGRKNIEKSGIKMQSLYTLTQLLEYLLEANKITSETLKEVTHYLAQHSAPVKTLEDGSSRRLKLDFTERSKIATSPLASKLLKLMDQKGTTLCLAADLTSANEILELSELAGPHIAVLKIHVDIIEDFDLSFIQKLKQLSSKHKFYLMEDRKFGDIGNTASLQYEKGIYKIAEWADFITAHPVPGPSILDGLKYALRNVSDDRGIFLVTQMSSNGALTTETYVKASVTLSQDSNLVVGHVCQSNIFSDPGLIQLTPGVKLTQTSDNLGQQYNTPEVVVNAGADLVVVGRGITESPDKLSSILNYKNQLWAAYKNRISS
;
A
#
# COMPACT_ATOMS: atom_id res chain seq x y z
N MET A 1 -11.72 -14.59 -29.56
CA MET A 1 -11.41 -15.16 -28.23
C MET A 1 -10.34 -14.29 -27.61
N VAL A 2 -10.56 -13.86 -26.37
CA VAL A 2 -9.62 -13.03 -25.61
C VAL A 2 -9.07 -13.92 -24.49
N ILE A 3 -7.75 -13.97 -24.34
CA ILE A 3 -7.08 -14.81 -23.33
C ILE A 3 -6.32 -13.89 -22.38
N ARG A 4 -6.65 -13.99 -21.10
CA ARG A 4 -5.87 -13.37 -20.02
C ARG A 4 -4.70 -14.30 -19.66
N ARG A 5 -3.48 -13.78 -19.74
CA ARG A 5 -2.29 -14.51 -19.29
C ARG A 5 -2.11 -14.36 -17.79
N LYS A 6 -1.54 -15.39 -17.15
CA LYS A 6 -1.11 -15.29 -15.74
C LYS A 6 0.08 -14.35 -15.56
N GLU A 7 0.93 -14.17 -16.58
CA GLU A 7 2.10 -13.30 -16.56
C GLU A 7 2.27 -12.56 -17.90
N ALA A 8 2.73 -11.31 -17.87
CA ALA A 8 3.02 -10.51 -19.05
C ALA A 8 4.24 -11.08 -19.82
N LYS A 9 4.27 -10.90 -21.14
CA LYS A 9 5.46 -11.28 -21.93
C LYS A 9 6.68 -10.46 -21.50
N ALA A 10 7.81 -11.14 -21.29
CA ALA A 10 9.11 -10.50 -21.05
C ALA A 10 9.64 -9.73 -22.28
N TYR A 11 9.22 -10.09 -23.50
CA TYR A 11 9.59 -9.44 -24.76
C TYR A 11 8.36 -9.23 -25.67
N GLY A 12 8.31 -8.11 -26.41
CA GLY A 12 7.19 -7.72 -27.28
C GLY A 12 6.24 -6.69 -26.64
N THR A 13 4.97 -6.66 -27.04
CA THR A 13 3.97 -5.64 -26.66
C THR A 13 3.57 -5.59 -25.17
N LYS A 14 4.14 -6.45 -24.30
CA LYS A 14 3.88 -6.55 -22.84
C LYS A 14 2.41 -6.64 -22.42
N LYS A 15 1.49 -7.02 -23.32
CA LYS A 15 0.05 -7.10 -23.02
C LYS A 15 -0.28 -8.30 -22.13
N MET A 16 -1.10 -8.07 -21.09
CA MET A 16 -1.69 -9.10 -20.22
C MET A 16 -2.85 -9.85 -20.90
N ILE A 17 -3.44 -9.22 -21.92
CA ILE A 17 -4.61 -9.70 -22.63
C ILE A 17 -4.25 -9.86 -24.11
N GLU A 18 -4.40 -11.08 -24.62
CA GLU A 18 -4.19 -11.41 -26.03
C GLU A 18 -5.52 -11.70 -26.72
N GLY A 19 -5.66 -11.21 -27.95
CA GLY A 19 -6.85 -11.41 -28.76
C GLY A 19 -7.07 -10.24 -29.71
N ASN A 20 -8.03 -10.41 -30.61
CA ASN A 20 -8.51 -9.33 -31.45
C ASN A 20 -9.74 -8.72 -30.79
N PHE A 21 -9.62 -7.47 -30.33
CA PHE A 21 -10.68 -6.71 -29.70
C PHE A 21 -10.46 -5.21 -29.90
N LYS A 22 -11.53 -4.43 -29.74
CA LYS A 22 -11.53 -2.98 -29.79
C LYS A 22 -12.07 -2.41 -28.49
N HIS A 23 -11.67 -1.17 -28.20
CA HIS A 23 -12.23 -0.42 -27.08
C HIS A 23 -13.75 -0.31 -27.24
N GLY A 24 -14.50 -0.62 -26.18
CA GLY A 24 -15.96 -0.67 -26.16
C GLY A 24 -16.56 -2.03 -26.51
N ASP A 25 -15.77 -3.00 -26.98
CA ASP A 25 -16.30 -4.34 -27.26
C ASP A 25 -16.84 -5.00 -25.98
N THR A 26 -17.96 -5.72 -26.12
CA THR A 26 -18.53 -6.49 -25.02
C THR A 26 -17.89 -7.87 -24.95
N CYS A 27 -17.46 -8.27 -23.76
CA CYS A 27 -16.78 -9.53 -23.49
C CYS A 27 -17.57 -10.38 -22.48
N VAL A 28 -17.62 -11.68 -22.73
CA VAL A 28 -18.18 -12.70 -21.83
C VAL A 28 -17.03 -13.51 -21.27
N ILE A 29 -16.98 -13.66 -19.95
CA ILE A 29 -16.00 -14.52 -19.29
C ILE A 29 -16.56 -15.94 -19.21
N ILE A 30 -15.73 -16.93 -19.52
CA ILE A 30 -16.05 -18.35 -19.36
C ILE A 30 -15.04 -18.94 -18.39
N GLU A 31 -15.51 -19.57 -17.32
CA GLU A 31 -14.67 -20.19 -16.28
C GLU A 31 -15.17 -21.60 -15.97
N ASP A 32 -14.29 -22.50 -15.55
CA ASP A 32 -14.63 -23.88 -15.23
C ASP A 32 -15.42 -23.99 -13.91
N VAL A 33 -14.86 -23.46 -12.83
CA VAL A 33 -15.38 -23.64 -11.47
C VAL A 33 -15.33 -22.32 -10.72
N VAL A 34 -16.42 -21.99 -10.04
CA VAL A 34 -16.48 -20.83 -9.15
C VAL A 34 -16.62 -21.27 -7.69
N THR A 35 -15.72 -20.76 -6.85
CA THR A 35 -15.82 -20.77 -5.38
C THR A 35 -16.20 -19.39 -4.87
N SER A 36 -15.23 -18.48 -4.80
CA SER A 36 -15.37 -17.10 -4.31
C SER A 36 -15.64 -16.08 -5.42
N GLY A 37 -15.36 -16.43 -6.68
CA GLY A 37 -15.42 -15.50 -7.82
C GLY A 37 -14.18 -14.62 -8.00
N SER A 38 -13.12 -14.77 -7.17
CA SER A 38 -11.94 -13.90 -7.21
C SER A 38 -11.25 -13.84 -8.59
N SER A 39 -11.02 -14.99 -9.23
CA SER A 39 -10.36 -15.08 -10.55
C SER A 39 -11.12 -14.30 -11.62
N ILE A 40 -12.45 -14.45 -11.62
CA ILE A 40 -13.34 -13.74 -12.54
C ILE A 40 -13.26 -12.24 -12.28
N LEU A 41 -13.36 -11.79 -11.03
CA LEU A 41 -13.31 -10.36 -10.69
C LEU A 41 -11.97 -9.70 -11.04
N GLU A 42 -10.86 -10.41 -10.86
CA GLU A 42 -9.53 -9.97 -11.31
C GLU A 42 -9.49 -9.85 -12.85
N THR A 43 -10.02 -10.85 -13.55
CA THR A 43 -10.11 -10.85 -15.02
C THR A 43 -10.99 -9.72 -15.54
N VAL A 44 -12.12 -9.44 -14.88
CA VAL A 44 -12.98 -8.30 -15.18
C VAL A 44 -12.21 -6.99 -15.08
N ARG A 45 -11.44 -6.81 -14.00
CA ARG A 45 -10.65 -5.59 -13.79
C ARG A 45 -9.66 -5.39 -14.94
N ASP A 46 -8.93 -6.42 -15.30
CA ASP A 46 -7.93 -6.36 -16.36
C ASP A 46 -8.58 -6.07 -17.73
N LEU A 47 -9.70 -6.72 -18.05
CA LEU A 47 -10.42 -6.50 -19.31
C LEU A 47 -11.02 -5.08 -19.37
N LYS A 48 -11.58 -4.57 -18.26
CA LYS A 48 -12.08 -3.19 -18.18
C LYS A 48 -10.97 -2.16 -18.40
N ASN A 49 -9.76 -2.40 -17.88
CA ASN A 49 -8.61 -1.53 -18.08
C ASN A 49 -8.16 -1.46 -19.56
N GLU A 50 -8.38 -2.52 -20.33
CA GLU A 50 -8.16 -2.55 -21.79
C GLU A 50 -9.37 -1.99 -22.58
N GLY A 51 -10.37 -1.43 -21.90
CA GLY A 51 -11.52 -0.78 -22.53
C GLY A 51 -12.66 -1.73 -22.91
N LEU A 52 -12.64 -2.98 -22.46
CA LEU A 52 -13.71 -3.94 -22.71
C LEU A 52 -14.87 -3.77 -21.71
N GLN A 53 -16.08 -4.00 -22.17
CA GLN A 53 -17.28 -4.04 -21.33
C GLN A 53 -17.60 -5.48 -20.94
N ILE A 54 -17.72 -5.75 -19.64
CA ILE A 54 -18.03 -7.10 -19.13
C ILE A 54 -19.39 -7.04 -18.45
N THR A 55 -20.36 -7.73 -19.05
CA THR A 55 -21.75 -7.74 -18.60
C THR A 55 -22.16 -9.07 -17.99
N GLN A 56 -21.47 -10.16 -18.35
CA GLN A 56 -21.82 -11.51 -17.94
C GLN A 56 -20.63 -12.46 -17.83
N THR A 57 -20.82 -13.50 -17.01
CA THR A 57 -19.92 -14.64 -16.85
C THR A 57 -20.70 -15.94 -16.92
N LEU A 58 -20.17 -16.90 -17.67
CA LEU A 58 -20.66 -18.26 -17.77
C LEU A 58 -19.69 -19.19 -17.04
N VAL A 59 -20.23 -20.06 -16.19
CA VAL A 59 -19.44 -20.97 -15.35
C VAL A 59 -19.94 -22.40 -15.56
N ILE A 60 -19.05 -23.38 -15.62
CA ILE A 60 -19.50 -24.78 -15.71
C ILE A 60 -20.07 -25.24 -14.36
N LEU A 61 -19.34 -25.03 -13.26
CA LEU A 61 -19.75 -25.44 -11.92
C LEU A 61 -19.70 -24.28 -10.90
N ASP A 62 -20.85 -23.91 -10.34
CA ASP A 62 -20.92 -23.06 -9.15
C ASP A 62 -20.85 -23.92 -7.88
N ARG A 63 -19.79 -23.76 -7.09
CA ARG A 63 -19.63 -24.47 -5.81
C ARG A 63 -20.57 -23.98 -4.71
N GLN A 64 -21.35 -22.93 -4.96
CA GLN A 64 -22.32 -22.34 -4.04
C GLN A 64 -21.69 -21.83 -2.73
N GLN A 65 -20.42 -21.44 -2.78
CA GLN A 65 -19.68 -20.89 -1.63
C GLN A 65 -19.65 -19.35 -1.65
N GLY A 66 -20.58 -18.69 -2.35
CA GLY A 66 -20.71 -17.22 -2.37
C GLY A 66 -20.21 -16.53 -3.64
N GLY A 67 -19.62 -17.25 -4.59
CA GLY A 67 -19.08 -16.68 -5.84
C GLY A 67 -20.11 -15.95 -6.70
N ARG A 68 -21.30 -16.52 -6.93
CA ARG A 68 -22.39 -15.84 -7.66
C ARG A 68 -22.72 -14.48 -7.05
N LYS A 69 -22.95 -14.45 -5.74
CA LYS A 69 -23.28 -13.21 -5.02
C LYS A 69 -22.16 -12.16 -5.14
N ASN A 70 -20.89 -12.58 -5.08
CA ASN A 70 -19.74 -11.68 -5.21
C ASN A 70 -19.63 -11.07 -6.62
N ILE A 71 -19.86 -11.89 -7.66
CA ILE A 71 -19.83 -11.45 -9.06
C ILE A 71 -21.02 -10.54 -9.38
N GLU A 72 -22.22 -10.88 -8.92
CA GLU A 72 -23.44 -10.09 -9.18
C GLU A 72 -23.43 -8.73 -8.47
N LYS A 73 -22.89 -8.66 -7.25
CA LYS A 73 -22.66 -7.38 -6.57
C LYS A 73 -21.75 -6.42 -7.36
N SER A 74 -20.98 -6.95 -8.29
CA SER A 74 -20.05 -6.20 -9.14
C SER A 74 -20.69 -5.72 -10.45
N GLY A 75 -22.02 -5.86 -10.58
CA GLY A 75 -22.80 -5.47 -11.76
C GLY A 75 -22.69 -6.46 -12.92
N ILE A 76 -22.26 -7.70 -12.67
CA ILE A 76 -21.98 -8.72 -13.69
C ILE A 76 -22.88 -9.91 -13.44
N LYS A 77 -23.66 -10.32 -14.44
CA LYS A 77 -24.55 -11.48 -14.30
C LYS A 77 -23.74 -12.77 -14.33
N MET A 78 -23.97 -13.70 -13.40
CA MET A 78 -23.33 -15.02 -13.41
C MET A 78 -24.36 -16.13 -13.69
N GLN A 79 -24.16 -16.86 -14.79
CA GLN A 79 -24.88 -18.09 -15.07
C GLN A 79 -23.95 -19.30 -14.89
N SER A 80 -24.49 -20.39 -14.36
CA SER A 80 -23.77 -21.64 -14.13
C SER A 80 -24.50 -22.78 -14.82
N LEU A 81 -23.77 -23.70 -15.46
CA LEU A 81 -24.37 -24.90 -16.07
C LEU A 81 -24.85 -25.88 -14.99
N TYR A 82 -24.03 -26.08 -13.96
CA TYR A 82 -24.35 -26.90 -12.80
C TYR A 82 -24.05 -26.14 -11.50
N THR A 83 -24.78 -26.47 -10.45
CA THR A 83 -24.37 -26.16 -9.08
C THR A 83 -23.80 -27.40 -8.40
N LEU A 84 -23.03 -27.22 -7.33
CA LEU A 84 -22.49 -28.34 -6.56
C LEU A 84 -23.61 -29.18 -5.93
N THR A 85 -24.70 -28.57 -5.46
CA THR A 85 -25.88 -29.32 -4.99
C THR A 85 -26.44 -30.23 -6.10
N GLN A 86 -26.65 -29.70 -7.31
CA GLN A 86 -27.14 -30.49 -8.45
C GLN A 86 -26.17 -31.63 -8.82
N LEU A 87 -24.86 -31.35 -8.81
CA LEU A 87 -23.84 -32.35 -9.11
C LEU A 87 -23.86 -33.50 -8.08
N LEU A 88 -24.02 -33.19 -6.79
CA LEU A 88 -24.10 -34.20 -5.74
C LEU A 88 -25.36 -35.05 -5.84
N GLU A 89 -26.50 -34.45 -6.20
CA GLU A 89 -27.75 -35.18 -6.47
C GLU A 89 -27.56 -36.21 -7.60
N TYR A 90 -26.99 -35.79 -8.74
CA TYR A 90 -26.70 -36.70 -9.85
C TYR A 90 -25.72 -37.82 -9.47
N LEU A 91 -24.69 -37.51 -8.66
CA LEU A 91 -23.74 -38.51 -8.21
C LEU A 91 -24.37 -39.52 -7.23
N LEU A 92 -25.32 -39.08 -6.40
CA LEU A 92 -26.07 -39.96 -5.51
C LEU A 92 -26.99 -40.88 -6.31
N GLU A 93 -27.75 -40.35 -7.27
CA GLU A 93 -28.62 -41.11 -8.16
C GLU A 93 -27.83 -42.17 -8.97
N ALA A 94 -26.62 -41.81 -9.41
CA ALA A 94 -25.72 -42.70 -10.13
C ALA A 94 -24.98 -43.71 -9.21
N ASN A 95 -25.29 -43.75 -7.91
CA ASN A 95 -24.61 -44.56 -6.89
C ASN A 95 -23.08 -44.37 -6.87
N LYS A 96 -22.61 -43.14 -7.14
CA LYS A 96 -21.18 -42.77 -7.10
C LYS A 96 -20.76 -42.18 -5.76
N ILE A 97 -21.72 -41.70 -4.97
CA ILE A 97 -21.53 -41.27 -3.58
C ILE A 97 -22.62 -41.89 -2.70
N THR A 98 -22.43 -41.87 -1.38
CA THR A 98 -23.43 -42.32 -0.41
C THR A 98 -24.25 -41.15 0.12
N SER A 99 -25.40 -41.44 0.72
CA SER A 99 -26.20 -40.44 1.45
C SER A 99 -25.43 -39.80 2.61
N GLU A 100 -24.45 -40.50 3.18
CA GLU A 100 -23.56 -39.97 4.22
C GLU A 100 -22.66 -38.86 3.65
N THR A 101 -22.01 -39.13 2.51
CA THR A 101 -21.16 -38.13 1.81
C THR A 101 -21.97 -36.90 1.40
N LEU A 102 -23.21 -37.08 0.92
CA LEU A 102 -24.08 -35.95 0.59
C LEU A 102 -24.33 -35.07 1.83
N LYS A 103 -24.60 -35.67 3.00
CA LYS A 103 -24.80 -34.94 4.25
C LYS A 103 -23.55 -34.18 4.67
N GLU A 104 -22.38 -34.83 4.63
CA GLU A 104 -21.10 -34.21 4.99
C GLU A 104 -20.80 -32.97 4.13
N VAL A 105 -20.94 -33.09 2.80
CA VAL A 105 -20.67 -31.97 1.89
C VAL A 105 -21.71 -30.86 2.07
N THR A 106 -22.98 -31.20 2.27
CA THR A 106 -24.04 -30.21 2.53
C THR A 106 -23.77 -29.44 3.83
N HIS A 107 -23.36 -30.14 4.89
CA HIS A 107 -22.97 -29.52 6.15
C HIS A 107 -21.75 -28.61 5.99
N TYR A 108 -20.74 -29.08 5.25
CA TYR A 108 -19.55 -28.28 4.93
C TYR A 108 -19.93 -26.98 4.22
N LEU A 109 -20.77 -27.02 3.19
CA LEU A 109 -21.22 -25.83 2.45
C LEU A 109 -21.99 -24.84 3.32
N ALA A 110 -22.83 -25.34 4.24
CA ALA A 110 -23.56 -24.49 5.17
C ALA A 110 -22.63 -23.74 6.15
N GLN A 111 -21.51 -24.36 6.52
CA GLN A 111 -20.53 -23.78 7.45
C GLN A 111 -19.42 -22.97 6.78
N HIS A 112 -19.14 -23.21 5.49
CA HIS A 112 -17.98 -22.65 4.78
C HIS A 112 -18.37 -21.80 3.58
N SER A 113 -18.76 -20.56 3.87
CA SER A 113 -18.88 -19.51 2.85
C SER A 113 -17.49 -18.93 2.52
N ALA A 114 -17.18 -18.79 1.23
CA ALA A 114 -16.00 -18.06 0.81
C ALA A 114 -16.16 -16.56 1.15
N PRO A 115 -15.07 -15.86 1.50
CA PRO A 115 -15.14 -14.45 1.88
C PRO A 115 -15.81 -13.61 0.78
N VAL A 116 -16.66 -12.68 1.21
CA VAL A 116 -17.32 -11.71 0.32
C VAL A 116 -16.24 -10.77 -0.22
N LYS A 117 -15.91 -10.90 -1.51
CA LYS A 117 -15.15 -9.88 -2.24
C LYS A 117 -16.11 -9.11 -3.12
N THR A 118 -16.53 -7.94 -2.65
CA THR A 118 -17.18 -6.93 -3.49
C THR A 118 -16.13 -6.20 -4.33
N LEU A 119 -16.47 -5.82 -5.56
CA LEU A 119 -15.75 -4.74 -6.25
C LEU A 119 -15.92 -3.38 -5.54
N GLU A 120 -16.88 -3.26 -4.61
CA GLU A 120 -16.83 -2.23 -3.57
C GLU A 120 -15.67 -2.53 -2.64
N ASP A 121 -14.57 -1.91 -3.01
CA ASP A 121 -13.27 -1.99 -2.40
C ASP A 121 -13.36 -1.45 -0.96
N GLY A 122 -12.91 -2.21 0.05
CA GLY A 122 -12.62 -1.62 1.35
C GLY A 122 -11.59 -0.48 1.23
N SER A 123 -10.78 -0.48 0.17
CA SER A 123 -9.91 0.65 -0.18
C SER A 123 -10.71 1.92 -0.55
N SER A 124 -11.92 1.80 -1.11
CA SER A 124 -12.79 2.94 -1.41
C SER A 124 -13.11 3.72 -0.13
N ARG A 125 -13.48 3.01 0.95
CA ARG A 125 -13.79 3.66 2.23
C ARG A 125 -12.58 4.44 2.77
N ARG A 126 -11.39 3.84 2.77
CA ARG A 126 -10.15 4.53 3.19
C ARG A 126 -9.93 5.82 2.39
N LEU A 127 -10.08 5.76 1.06
CA LEU A 127 -9.80 6.89 0.18
C LEU A 127 -10.82 8.02 0.25
N LYS A 128 -12.03 7.76 0.75
CA LYS A 128 -13.10 8.77 0.92
C LYS A 128 -13.11 9.40 2.31
N LEU A 129 -12.57 8.74 3.33
CA LEU A 129 -12.50 9.30 4.68
C LEU A 129 -11.40 10.37 4.76
N ASP A 130 -11.74 11.50 5.39
CA ASP A 130 -10.74 12.51 5.70
C ASP A 130 -9.75 12.04 6.78
N PHE A 131 -8.63 12.75 6.92
CA PHE A 131 -7.58 12.37 7.86
C PHE A 131 -8.03 12.47 9.32
N THR A 132 -8.93 13.40 9.64
CA THR A 132 -9.48 13.53 11.00
C THR A 132 -10.33 12.31 11.37
N GLU A 133 -11.21 11.84 10.49
CA GLU A 133 -11.99 10.63 10.69
C GLU A 133 -11.11 9.38 10.77
N ARG A 134 -10.13 9.26 9.86
CA ARG A 134 -9.17 8.15 9.88
C ARG A 134 -8.34 8.12 11.17
N SER A 135 -8.00 9.28 11.72
CA SER A 135 -7.24 9.36 12.97
C SER A 135 -7.97 8.75 14.17
N LYS A 136 -9.30 8.69 14.14
CA LYS A 136 -10.13 8.06 15.19
C LYS A 136 -10.17 6.54 15.05
N ILE A 137 -9.86 6.03 13.86
CA ILE A 137 -9.88 4.60 13.52
C ILE A 137 -8.50 3.97 13.71
N ALA A 138 -7.43 4.74 13.51
CA ALA A 138 -6.05 4.26 13.60
C ALA A 138 -5.75 3.57 14.95
N THR A 139 -5.30 2.31 14.86
CA THR A 139 -4.88 1.50 16.02
C THR A 139 -3.53 1.94 16.55
N SER A 140 -2.62 2.36 15.67
CA SER A 140 -1.34 2.93 16.06
C SER A 140 -1.52 4.37 16.58
N PRO A 141 -1.10 4.68 17.83
CA PRO A 141 -1.17 6.04 18.37
C PRO A 141 -0.43 7.05 17.51
N LEU A 142 0.71 6.67 16.95
CA LEU A 142 1.53 7.57 16.13
C LEU A 142 0.92 7.80 14.74
N ALA A 143 0.28 6.78 14.14
CA ALA A 143 -0.51 6.98 12.92
C ALA A 143 -1.68 7.95 13.15
N SER A 144 -2.41 7.81 14.26
CA SER A 144 -3.47 8.74 14.66
C SER A 144 -2.96 10.17 14.77
N LYS A 145 -1.81 10.36 15.44
CA LYS A 145 -1.19 11.69 15.61
C LYS A 145 -0.73 12.28 14.26
N LEU A 146 -0.13 11.49 13.38
CA LEU A 146 0.31 11.93 12.06
C LEU A 146 -0.87 12.36 11.17
N LEU A 147 -1.96 11.58 11.14
CA LEU A 147 -3.17 11.93 10.39
C LEU A 147 -3.76 13.27 10.86
N LYS A 148 -3.86 13.48 12.18
CA LYS A 148 -4.30 14.77 12.75
C LYS A 148 -3.39 15.92 12.35
N LEU A 149 -2.08 15.72 12.39
CA LEU A 149 -1.11 16.73 12.02
C LEU A 149 -1.23 17.14 10.54
N MET A 150 -1.36 16.15 9.65
CA MET A 150 -1.52 16.36 8.21
C MET A 150 -2.76 17.21 7.91
N ASP A 151 -3.88 16.92 8.58
CA ASP A 151 -5.12 17.68 8.46
C ASP A 151 -4.96 19.12 8.98
N GLN A 152 -4.44 19.28 10.21
CA GLN A 152 -4.23 20.58 10.84
C GLN A 152 -3.30 21.51 10.05
N LYS A 153 -2.27 20.95 9.41
CA LYS A 153 -1.30 21.73 8.62
C LYS A 153 -1.71 21.87 7.15
N GLY A 154 -2.76 21.16 6.71
CA GLY A 154 -3.14 21.05 5.31
C GLY A 154 -1.98 20.58 4.44
N THR A 155 -1.31 19.50 4.84
CA THR A 155 -0.15 18.97 4.11
C THR A 155 -0.09 17.45 4.12
N THR A 156 0.26 16.88 2.98
CA THR A 156 0.60 15.46 2.80
C THR A 156 2.06 15.28 2.42
N LEU A 157 2.88 16.32 2.57
CA LEU A 157 4.27 16.32 2.12
C LEU A 157 5.20 15.71 3.17
N CYS A 158 5.93 14.68 2.76
CA CYS A 158 7.13 14.18 3.41
C CYS A 158 8.35 14.65 2.61
N LEU A 159 9.22 15.45 3.22
CA LEU A 159 10.43 15.93 2.57
C LEU A 159 11.56 14.92 2.77
N ALA A 160 12.13 14.41 1.67
CA ALA A 160 13.36 13.63 1.69
C ALA A 160 14.57 14.56 1.59
N ALA A 161 15.23 14.81 2.71
CA ALA A 161 16.47 15.59 2.79
C ALA A 161 17.68 14.65 2.64
N ASP A 162 17.81 14.05 1.45
CA ASP A 162 18.93 13.17 1.10
C ASP A 162 20.18 14.03 0.78
N LEU A 163 20.73 14.67 1.82
CA LEU A 163 21.89 15.57 1.79
C LEU A 163 23.01 15.00 2.69
N THR A 164 24.26 15.37 2.43
CA THR A 164 25.42 14.81 3.16
C THR A 164 25.93 15.73 4.27
N SER A 165 25.46 16.97 4.37
CA SER A 165 25.81 17.90 5.44
C SER A 165 24.67 18.10 6.45
N ALA A 166 24.99 17.96 7.73
CA ALA A 166 24.11 18.24 8.85
C ALA A 166 23.57 19.68 8.82
N ASN A 167 24.42 20.66 8.47
CA ASN A 167 24.00 22.07 8.42
C ASN A 167 22.96 22.32 7.32
N GLU A 168 23.18 21.77 6.12
CA GLU A 168 22.23 21.90 5.01
C GLU A 168 20.87 21.28 5.34
N ILE A 169 20.86 20.12 6.03
CA ILE A 169 19.63 19.49 6.51
C ILE A 169 18.91 20.39 7.51
N LEU A 170 19.64 21.00 8.47
CA LEU A 170 19.04 21.90 9.46
C LEU A 170 18.43 23.15 8.82
N GLU A 171 19.14 23.80 7.89
CA GLU A 171 18.64 24.96 7.15
C GLU A 171 17.39 24.63 6.34
N LEU A 172 17.42 23.51 5.61
CA LEU A 172 16.26 23.03 4.87
C LEU A 172 15.09 22.67 5.80
N SER A 173 15.37 22.11 6.98
CA SER A 173 14.35 21.74 7.96
C SER A 173 13.68 22.95 8.59
N GLU A 174 14.44 24.02 8.87
CA GLU A 174 13.89 25.30 9.33
C GLU A 174 12.99 25.93 8.27
N LEU A 175 13.40 25.89 7.00
CA LEU A 175 12.64 26.43 5.87
C LEU A 175 11.36 25.61 5.58
N ALA A 176 11.47 24.29 5.55
CA ALA A 176 10.39 23.39 5.15
C ALA A 176 9.43 23.05 6.30
N GLY A 177 9.89 23.17 7.56
CA GLY A 177 9.19 22.75 8.76
C GLY A 177 7.71 23.14 8.80
N PRO A 178 7.33 24.41 8.55
CA PRO A 178 5.93 24.83 8.56
C PRO A 178 5.03 24.14 7.51
N HIS A 179 5.63 23.54 6.49
CA HIS A 179 4.93 23.07 5.28
C HIS A 179 4.89 21.55 5.13
N ILE A 180 5.68 20.80 5.90
CA ILE A 180 5.79 19.33 5.83
C ILE A 180 5.11 18.65 7.02
N ALA A 181 4.66 17.41 6.82
CA ALA A 181 4.21 16.54 7.91
C ALA A 181 5.37 15.72 8.49
N VAL A 182 6.29 15.30 7.63
CA VAL A 182 7.42 14.44 7.97
C VAL A 182 8.69 14.94 7.27
N LEU A 183 9.81 14.95 7.99
CA LEU A 183 11.15 15.08 7.43
C LEU A 183 11.80 13.70 7.44
N LYS A 184 12.10 13.17 6.25
CA LYS A 184 12.81 11.92 6.04
C LYS A 184 14.29 12.20 5.76
N ILE A 185 15.17 11.53 6.49
CA ILE A 185 16.62 11.57 6.26
C ILE A 185 17.20 10.17 6.07
N HIS A 186 18.44 10.13 5.64
CA HIS A 186 19.34 8.99 5.74
C HIS A 186 20.50 9.44 6.62
N VAL A 187 20.47 9.10 7.91
CA VAL A 187 21.52 9.55 8.84
C VAL A 187 22.90 9.00 8.47
N ASP A 188 22.93 7.86 7.78
CA ASP A 188 24.13 7.11 7.42
C ASP A 188 24.88 7.65 6.18
N ILE A 189 24.36 8.68 5.52
CA ILE A 189 25.06 9.41 4.45
C ILE A 189 25.56 10.78 4.89
N ILE A 190 25.35 11.17 6.16
CA ILE A 190 25.76 12.47 6.70
C ILE A 190 27.22 12.38 7.15
N GLU A 191 28.09 13.17 6.53
CA GLU A 191 29.54 13.11 6.74
C GLU A 191 29.97 13.72 8.08
N ASP A 192 29.24 14.74 8.56
CA ASP A 192 29.49 15.51 9.77
C ASP A 192 28.50 15.20 10.90
N PHE A 193 28.01 13.96 10.96
CA PHE A 193 27.03 13.53 11.98
C PHE A 193 27.59 13.65 13.41
N ASP A 194 26.79 14.27 14.28
CA ASP A 194 26.93 14.16 15.72
C ASP A 194 25.56 14.15 16.43
N LEU A 195 25.56 13.90 17.75
CA LEU A 195 24.31 13.90 18.52
C LEU A 195 23.72 15.31 18.71
N SER A 196 24.53 16.37 18.53
CA SER A 196 24.05 17.76 18.62
C SER A 196 23.16 18.12 17.43
N PHE A 197 23.45 17.57 16.25
CA PHE A 197 22.62 17.66 15.05
C PHE A 197 21.22 17.09 15.30
N ILE A 198 21.14 15.89 15.90
CA ILE A 198 19.85 15.28 16.25
C ILE A 198 19.08 16.13 17.27
N GLN A 199 19.76 16.71 18.27
CA GLN A 199 19.11 17.61 19.23
C GLN A 199 18.51 18.84 18.54
N LYS A 200 19.23 19.46 17.60
CA LYS A 200 18.75 20.60 16.82
C LYS A 200 17.57 20.20 15.92
N LEU A 201 17.63 19.04 15.26
CA LEU A 201 16.51 18.51 14.47
C LEU A 201 15.25 18.30 15.33
N LYS A 202 15.37 17.75 16.54
CA LYS A 202 14.24 17.59 17.47
C LYS A 202 13.64 18.93 17.89
N GLN A 203 14.48 19.97 18.08
CA GLN A 203 14.00 21.32 18.35
C GLN A 203 13.20 21.89 17.17
N LEU A 204 13.67 21.70 15.94
CA LEU A 204 12.96 22.13 14.73
C LEU A 204 11.64 21.38 14.53
N SER A 205 11.67 20.05 14.72
CA SER A 205 10.49 19.19 14.69
C SER A 205 9.42 19.66 15.69
N SER A 206 9.83 20.00 16.92
CA SER A 206 8.93 20.51 17.95
C SER A 206 8.40 21.91 17.63
N LYS A 207 9.28 22.81 17.18
CA LYS A 207 8.96 24.20 16.82
C LYS A 207 7.93 24.27 15.69
N HIS A 208 8.15 23.50 14.63
CA HIS A 208 7.36 23.57 13.40
C HIS A 208 6.31 22.46 13.27
N LYS A 209 6.23 21.57 14.26
CA LYS A 209 5.30 20.43 14.32
C LYS A 209 5.40 19.56 13.07
N PHE A 210 6.48 18.81 12.95
CA PHE A 210 6.64 17.73 11.97
C PHE A 210 7.35 16.55 12.62
N TYR A 211 7.19 15.35 12.08
CA TYR A 211 7.84 14.15 12.59
C TYR A 211 9.15 13.85 11.88
N LEU A 212 10.09 13.22 12.57
CA LEU A 212 11.37 12.77 12.04
C LEU A 212 11.26 11.31 11.59
N MET A 213 11.74 11.04 10.38
CA MET A 213 11.77 9.71 9.80
C MET A 213 13.18 9.34 9.36
N GLU A 214 13.66 8.21 9.85
CA GLU A 214 14.90 7.60 9.39
C GLU A 214 14.58 6.50 8.37
N ASP A 215 14.94 6.71 7.11
CA ASP A 215 14.64 5.77 6.03
C ASP A 215 15.69 4.64 5.94
N ARG A 216 15.96 4.00 7.08
CA ARG A 216 17.03 3.02 7.24
C ARG A 216 16.82 1.73 6.46
N LYS A 217 15.58 1.39 6.11
CA LYS A 217 15.15 0.14 5.45
C LYS A 217 15.75 -1.10 6.13
N PHE A 218 15.50 -1.26 7.44
CA PHE A 218 15.95 -2.45 8.19
C PHE A 218 15.51 -3.73 7.45
N GLY A 219 16.43 -4.68 7.27
CA GLY A 219 16.20 -5.87 6.46
C GLY A 219 16.99 -7.09 6.93
N ASP A 220 17.20 -7.19 8.23
CA ASP A 220 17.97 -8.25 8.89
C ASP A 220 17.08 -9.04 9.87
N ILE A 221 17.60 -10.11 10.46
CA ILE A 221 16.88 -10.85 11.51
C ILE A 221 16.67 -9.97 12.75
N GLY A 222 15.64 -10.29 13.53
CA GLY A 222 15.19 -9.45 14.65
C GLY A 222 16.29 -9.04 15.64
N ASN A 223 17.17 -9.95 16.04
CA ASN A 223 18.26 -9.62 16.97
C ASN A 223 19.20 -8.54 16.40
N THR A 224 19.68 -8.72 15.16
CA THR A 224 20.57 -7.77 14.51
C THR A 224 19.89 -6.42 14.30
N ALA A 225 18.64 -6.44 13.80
CA ALA A 225 17.87 -5.22 13.60
C ALA A 225 17.63 -4.45 14.91
N SER A 226 17.44 -5.15 16.04
CA SER A 226 17.28 -4.52 17.35
C SER A 226 18.53 -3.75 17.77
N LEU A 227 19.71 -4.34 17.56
CA LEU A 227 21.00 -3.70 17.86
C LEU A 227 21.26 -2.52 16.93
N GLN A 228 20.96 -2.65 15.63
CA GLN A 228 21.10 -1.56 14.66
C GLN A 228 20.18 -0.37 14.98
N TYR A 229 18.98 -0.65 15.52
CA TYR A 229 18.01 0.40 15.85
C TYR A 229 18.31 1.08 17.20
N GLU A 230 18.69 0.31 18.23
CA GLU A 230 18.92 0.83 19.60
C GLU A 230 20.35 1.38 19.80
N LYS A 231 21.37 0.72 19.22
CA LYS A 231 22.78 0.94 19.55
C LYS A 231 23.50 1.69 18.43
N GLY A 232 24.82 1.54 18.40
CA GLY A 232 25.69 2.16 17.41
C GLY A 232 25.83 3.67 17.61
N ILE A 233 26.38 4.31 16.59
CA ILE A 233 26.61 5.76 16.57
C ILE A 233 25.28 6.52 16.48
N TYR A 234 24.34 6.02 15.69
CA TYR A 234 23.13 6.75 15.32
C TYR A 234 22.00 6.68 16.34
N LYS A 235 21.94 5.61 17.16
CA LYS A 235 20.91 5.42 18.21
C LYS A 235 19.50 5.77 17.74
N ILE A 236 19.11 5.25 16.58
CA ILE A 236 17.95 5.71 15.80
C ILE A 236 16.66 5.68 16.63
N ALA A 237 16.49 4.66 17.49
CA ALA A 237 15.35 4.51 18.40
C ALA A 237 15.14 5.70 19.36
N GLU A 238 16.19 6.45 19.70
CA GLU A 238 16.12 7.57 20.64
C GLU A 238 15.50 8.84 20.02
N TRP A 239 15.42 8.95 18.69
CA TRP A 239 15.04 10.20 18.03
C TRP A 239 14.11 10.08 16.82
N ALA A 240 14.15 8.99 16.07
CA ALA A 240 13.32 8.85 14.88
C ALA A 240 11.89 8.47 15.29
N ASP A 241 10.91 9.30 14.97
CA ASP A 241 9.50 8.96 15.20
C ASP A 241 9.08 7.79 14.30
N PHE A 242 9.56 7.79 13.06
CA PHE A 242 9.29 6.77 12.06
C PHE A 242 10.56 6.12 11.53
N ILE A 243 10.48 4.83 11.22
CA ILE A 243 11.52 4.10 10.48
C ILE A 243 10.90 3.30 9.33
N THR A 244 11.72 2.94 8.34
CA THR A 244 11.35 1.94 7.33
C THR A 244 11.97 0.57 7.62
N ALA A 245 11.22 -0.49 7.35
CA ALA A 245 11.70 -1.87 7.44
C ALA A 245 11.15 -2.71 6.29
N HIS A 246 11.98 -3.59 5.74
CA HIS A 246 11.54 -4.63 4.81
C HIS A 246 10.93 -5.80 5.58
N PRO A 247 9.76 -6.32 5.14
CA PRO A 247 9.16 -7.53 5.70
C PRO A 247 9.85 -8.84 5.24
N VAL A 248 10.92 -8.77 4.43
CA VAL A 248 11.61 -9.95 3.88
C VAL A 248 12.10 -10.95 4.94
N PRO A 249 12.55 -10.55 6.16
CA PRO A 249 12.96 -11.50 7.20
C PRO A 249 11.78 -12.20 7.90
N GLY A 250 10.53 -11.86 7.55
CA GLY A 250 9.32 -12.35 8.21
C GLY A 250 9.02 -11.62 9.53
N PRO A 251 8.03 -12.10 10.32
CA PRO A 251 7.50 -11.36 11.47
C PRO A 251 8.54 -10.97 12.54
N SER A 252 9.59 -11.77 12.68
CA SER A 252 10.65 -11.54 13.69
C SER A 252 11.36 -10.18 13.58
N ILE A 253 11.34 -9.53 12.40
CA ILE A 253 11.86 -8.16 12.26
C ILE A 253 11.10 -7.18 13.16
N LEU A 254 9.76 -7.31 13.23
CA LEU A 254 8.93 -6.44 14.06
C LEU A 254 9.16 -6.71 15.54
N ASP A 255 9.35 -7.98 15.94
CA ASP A 255 9.66 -8.34 17.32
C ASP A 255 11.01 -7.74 17.76
N GLY A 256 12.03 -7.83 16.90
CA GLY A 256 13.34 -7.24 17.14
C GLY A 256 13.30 -5.72 17.27
N LEU A 257 12.62 -5.05 16.33
CA LEU A 257 12.46 -3.59 16.36
C LEU A 257 11.63 -3.14 17.57
N LYS A 258 10.63 -3.91 17.99
CA LYS A 258 9.87 -3.67 19.22
C LYS A 258 10.74 -3.86 20.46
N TYR A 259 11.59 -4.88 20.50
CA TYR A 259 12.49 -5.14 21.62
C TYR A 259 13.51 -4.00 21.84
N ALA A 260 14.01 -3.39 20.76
CA ALA A 260 14.88 -2.21 20.82
C ALA A 260 14.23 -1.01 21.54
N LEU A 261 12.90 -0.93 21.57
CA LEU A 261 12.14 0.16 22.17
C LEU A 261 11.85 -0.01 23.66
N ARG A 262 12.31 -1.08 24.31
CA ARG A 262 12.01 -1.38 25.73
C ARG A 262 12.38 -0.26 26.72
N ASN A 263 13.31 0.62 26.34
CA ASN A 263 13.76 1.77 27.15
C ASN A 263 13.36 3.13 26.54
N VAL A 264 12.51 3.12 25.51
CA VAL A 264 12.02 4.34 24.83
C VAL A 264 10.59 4.58 25.28
N SER A 265 10.34 5.71 25.92
CA SER A 265 9.01 6.08 26.42
C SER A 265 8.09 6.68 25.35
N ASP A 266 8.69 7.30 24.33
CA ASP A 266 7.96 7.95 23.25
C ASP A 266 7.42 6.92 22.26
N ASP A 267 6.26 7.20 21.67
CA ASP A 267 5.71 6.37 20.60
C ASP A 267 6.65 6.33 19.38
N ARG A 268 6.69 5.18 18.71
CA ARG A 268 7.45 4.96 17.47
C ARG A 268 6.56 4.29 16.44
N GLY A 269 6.88 4.46 15.17
CA GLY A 269 6.12 3.90 14.06
C GLY A 269 7.00 3.28 12.99
N ILE A 270 6.52 2.20 12.38
CA ILE A 270 7.21 1.49 11.31
C ILE A 270 6.38 1.60 10.03
N PHE A 271 7.01 2.07 8.95
CA PHE A 271 6.52 1.89 7.60
C PHE A 271 7.14 0.63 6.98
N LEU A 272 6.31 -0.35 6.62
CA LEU A 272 6.79 -1.56 5.93
C LEU A 272 7.04 -1.25 4.46
N VAL A 273 8.20 -1.61 3.94
CA VAL A 273 8.53 -1.42 2.51
C VAL A 273 7.89 -2.53 1.70
N THR A 274 6.73 -2.24 1.11
CA THR A 274 5.85 -3.25 0.48
C THR A 274 5.88 -3.20 -1.03
N GLN A 275 6.00 -2.01 -1.61
CA GLN A 275 6.32 -1.83 -3.03
C GLN A 275 7.44 -0.80 -3.16
N MET A 276 8.30 -0.97 -4.17
CA MET A 276 9.34 -0.01 -4.49
C MET A 276 9.06 0.65 -5.84
N SER A 277 9.53 1.88 -6.02
CA SER A 277 9.41 2.64 -7.28
C SER A 277 10.55 2.38 -8.27
N SER A 278 11.48 1.49 -7.91
CA SER A 278 12.60 1.11 -8.76
C SER A 278 12.17 0.11 -9.84
N ASN A 279 12.73 0.27 -11.04
CA ASN A 279 12.51 -0.67 -12.12
C ASN A 279 13.07 -2.07 -11.75
N GLY A 280 12.28 -3.13 -11.97
CA GLY A 280 12.68 -4.51 -11.66
C GLY A 280 12.56 -4.90 -10.18
N ALA A 281 11.84 -4.13 -9.36
CA ALA A 281 11.61 -4.46 -7.96
C ALA A 281 10.99 -5.87 -7.78
N LEU A 282 11.56 -6.65 -6.85
CA LEU A 282 11.11 -8.02 -6.54
C LEU A 282 9.89 -8.08 -5.60
N THR A 283 9.20 -6.95 -5.41
CA THR A 283 7.98 -6.84 -4.59
C THR A 283 6.78 -7.40 -5.35
N THR A 284 6.76 -8.71 -5.56
CA THR A 284 5.69 -9.46 -6.25
C THR A 284 4.37 -9.40 -5.48
N GLU A 285 3.26 -9.80 -6.10
CA GLU A 285 1.95 -9.82 -5.43
C GLU A 285 1.95 -10.65 -4.13
N THR A 286 2.66 -11.78 -4.12
CA THR A 286 2.77 -12.63 -2.92
C THR A 286 3.50 -11.91 -1.80
N TYR A 287 4.58 -11.19 -2.13
CA TYR A 287 5.31 -10.36 -1.18
C TYR A 287 4.42 -9.24 -0.61
N VAL A 288 3.66 -8.57 -1.48
CA VAL A 288 2.71 -7.51 -1.09
C VAL A 288 1.65 -8.05 -0.13
N LYS A 289 1.02 -9.19 -0.45
CA LYS A 289 0.00 -9.81 0.40
C LYS A 289 0.58 -10.18 1.78
N ALA A 290 1.74 -10.82 1.82
CA ALA A 290 2.41 -11.19 3.07
C ALA A 290 2.75 -9.95 3.92
N SER A 291 3.23 -8.88 3.30
CA SER A 291 3.53 -7.63 4.00
C SER A 291 2.27 -6.97 4.57
N VAL A 292 1.16 -6.96 3.84
CA VAL A 292 -0.11 -6.39 4.32
C VAL A 292 -0.65 -7.22 5.49
N THR A 293 -0.62 -8.55 5.41
CA THR A 293 -1.00 -9.42 6.53
C THR A 293 -0.14 -9.14 7.77
N LEU A 294 1.18 -8.99 7.62
CA LEU A 294 2.08 -8.70 8.74
C LEU A 294 1.74 -7.38 9.47
N SER A 295 1.17 -6.40 8.77
CA SER A 295 0.79 -5.12 9.39
C SER A 295 -0.41 -5.21 10.33
N GLN A 296 -1.32 -6.18 10.12
CA GLN A 296 -2.60 -6.26 10.81
C GLN A 296 -2.47 -6.61 12.29
N ASP A 297 -1.38 -7.27 12.67
CA ASP A 297 -1.15 -7.79 14.03
C ASP A 297 -0.31 -6.84 14.91
N SER A 298 -0.05 -5.60 14.46
CA SER A 298 0.90 -4.71 15.14
C SER A 298 0.46 -3.25 15.19
N ASN A 299 0.29 -2.73 16.41
CA ASN A 299 0.07 -1.29 16.64
C ASN A 299 1.34 -0.45 16.42
N LEU A 300 2.48 -1.09 16.14
CA LEU A 300 3.75 -0.42 15.81
C LEU A 300 3.85 -0.10 14.32
N VAL A 301 3.13 -0.83 13.47
CA VAL A 301 3.09 -0.56 12.03
C VAL A 301 2.10 0.58 11.77
N VAL A 302 2.61 1.69 11.23
CA VAL A 302 1.80 2.89 10.93
C VAL A 302 1.31 2.91 9.49
N GLY A 303 1.92 2.10 8.62
CA GLY A 303 1.61 2.12 7.20
C GLY A 303 2.61 1.36 6.33
N HIS A 304 2.50 1.60 5.03
CA HIS A 304 3.30 0.94 4.01
C HIS A 304 3.97 1.96 3.09
N VAL A 305 5.23 1.70 2.74
CA VAL A 305 5.85 2.29 1.56
C VAL A 305 5.34 1.55 0.34
N CYS A 306 4.51 2.18 -0.49
CA CYS A 306 3.98 1.57 -1.70
C CYS A 306 3.57 2.59 -2.77
N GLN A 307 3.32 2.10 -3.99
CA GLN A 307 3.00 2.91 -5.17
C GLN A 307 1.50 2.89 -5.52
N SER A 308 0.77 1.93 -4.97
CA SER A 308 -0.64 1.69 -5.26
C SER A 308 -1.41 1.37 -3.98
N ASN A 309 -2.74 1.49 -4.05
CA ASN A 309 -3.63 1.23 -2.94
C ASN A 309 -3.78 -0.27 -2.70
N ILE A 310 -2.96 -0.81 -1.79
CA ILE A 310 -2.83 -2.25 -1.54
C ILE A 310 -3.50 -2.74 -0.25
N PHE A 311 -4.07 -1.83 0.55
CA PHE A 311 -4.76 -2.16 1.80
C PHE A 311 -6.02 -1.32 1.99
N SER A 312 -6.99 -1.87 2.73
CA SER A 312 -8.29 -1.24 2.98
C SER A 312 -8.43 -0.59 4.35
N ASP A 313 -7.50 -0.85 5.28
CA ASP A 313 -7.54 -0.30 6.64
C ASP A 313 -7.43 1.23 6.61
N PRO A 314 -8.46 1.98 7.07
CA PRO A 314 -8.41 3.44 7.11
C PRO A 314 -7.38 4.00 8.09
N GLY A 315 -6.98 3.21 9.10
CA GLY A 315 -6.02 3.60 10.11
C GLY A 315 -4.56 3.59 9.64
N LEU A 316 -4.25 2.81 8.60
CA LEU A 316 -2.91 2.72 8.01
C LEU A 316 -2.66 3.84 6.99
N ILE A 317 -1.41 4.23 6.84
CA ILE A 317 -0.96 5.34 5.99
C ILE A 317 -0.18 4.80 4.78
N GLN A 318 -0.55 5.24 3.57
CA GLN A 318 0.23 4.96 2.36
C GLN A 318 1.31 6.03 2.19
N LEU A 319 2.58 5.63 2.34
CA LEU A 319 3.75 6.44 2.08
C LEU A 319 4.26 6.18 0.65
N THR A 320 4.26 7.19 -0.22
CA THR A 320 4.60 7.00 -1.64
C THR A 320 5.80 7.86 -2.04
N PRO A 321 6.98 7.26 -2.30
CA PRO A 321 8.12 7.94 -2.89
C PRO A 321 8.05 7.94 -4.43
N GLY A 322 9.00 8.64 -5.05
CA GLY A 322 9.12 8.71 -6.52
C GLY A 322 8.17 9.73 -7.13
N VAL A 323 8.18 10.96 -6.62
CA VAL A 323 7.29 12.04 -7.09
C VAL A 323 8.08 13.25 -7.56
N LYS A 324 7.71 13.76 -8.74
CA LYS A 324 8.16 15.05 -9.30
C LYS A 324 6.97 15.76 -9.96
N LEU A 325 7.04 17.08 -10.11
CA LEU A 325 6.01 17.85 -10.82
C LEU A 325 5.82 17.42 -12.29
N THR A 326 6.88 16.89 -12.90
CA THR A 326 6.88 16.36 -14.27
C THR A 326 7.28 14.89 -14.27
N GLN A 327 6.55 14.07 -15.05
CA GLN A 327 6.87 12.65 -15.20
C GLN A 327 8.25 12.50 -15.85
N THR A 328 9.18 11.87 -15.14
CA THR A 328 10.59 11.73 -15.51
C THR A 328 11.17 10.44 -14.92
N SER A 329 12.38 10.05 -15.32
CA SER A 329 13.18 8.99 -14.69
C SER A 329 14.61 9.47 -14.47
N ASP A 330 15.36 8.87 -13.55
CA ASP A 330 16.79 9.14 -13.39
C ASP A 330 17.68 8.03 -14.00
N ASN A 331 19.00 8.23 -13.95
CA ASN A 331 19.99 7.28 -14.48
C ASN A 331 20.20 6.04 -13.60
N LEU A 332 19.57 5.96 -12.42
CA LEU A 332 19.74 4.90 -11.42
C LEU A 332 18.45 4.09 -11.18
N GLY A 333 17.48 4.19 -12.09
CA GLY A 333 16.28 3.35 -12.12
C GLY A 333 15.09 3.88 -11.31
N GLN A 334 15.15 5.12 -10.80
CA GLN A 334 14.03 5.79 -10.14
C GLN A 334 13.00 6.27 -11.17
N GLN A 335 11.73 5.97 -10.95
CA GLN A 335 10.60 6.49 -11.72
C GLN A 335 9.86 7.59 -10.94
N TYR A 336 9.43 8.64 -11.65
CA TYR A 336 8.69 9.76 -11.06
C TYR A 336 7.29 9.91 -11.64
N ASN A 337 6.28 9.99 -10.76
CA ASN A 337 4.89 10.30 -11.10
C ASN A 337 4.51 11.71 -10.61
N THR A 338 3.46 12.29 -11.19
CA THR A 338 2.93 13.60 -10.80
C THR A 338 2.13 13.51 -9.49
N PRO A 339 2.01 14.62 -8.70
CA PRO A 339 1.20 14.68 -7.47
C PRO A 339 -0.22 14.09 -7.60
N GLU A 340 -0.96 14.45 -8.64
CA GLU A 340 -2.35 13.97 -8.83
C GLU A 340 -2.41 12.45 -9.02
N VAL A 341 -1.57 11.91 -9.89
CA VAL A 341 -1.50 10.45 -10.18
C VAL A 341 -1.24 9.65 -8.90
N VAL A 342 -0.27 10.04 -8.07
CA VAL A 342 0.08 9.27 -6.87
C VAL A 342 -0.99 9.37 -5.79
N VAL A 343 -1.62 10.54 -5.64
CA VAL A 343 -2.72 10.72 -4.67
C VAL A 343 -3.94 9.91 -5.11
N ASN A 344 -4.27 9.90 -6.40
CA ASN A 344 -5.35 9.07 -6.95
C ASN A 344 -5.03 7.58 -6.87
N ALA A 345 -3.75 7.19 -6.93
CA ALA A 345 -3.29 5.83 -6.64
C ALA A 345 -3.31 5.47 -5.14
N GLY A 346 -3.75 6.39 -4.28
CA GLY A 346 -4.03 6.15 -2.87
C GLY A 346 -3.01 6.72 -1.89
N ALA A 347 -2.03 7.50 -2.34
CA ALA A 347 -1.01 8.07 -1.46
C ALA A 347 -1.62 8.99 -0.39
N ASP A 348 -1.20 8.82 0.86
CA ASP A 348 -1.60 9.68 1.96
C ASP A 348 -0.48 10.65 2.32
N LEU A 349 0.74 10.11 2.43
CA LEU A 349 1.96 10.85 2.71
C LEU A 349 2.89 10.66 1.51
N VAL A 350 3.33 11.75 0.89
CA VAL A 350 4.08 11.71 -0.38
C VAL A 350 5.51 12.18 -0.16
N VAL A 351 6.47 11.33 -0.51
CA VAL A 351 7.90 11.62 -0.35
C VAL A 351 8.44 12.35 -1.57
N VAL A 352 8.95 13.56 -1.37
CA VAL A 352 9.59 14.38 -2.40
C VAL A 352 11.01 14.70 -1.96
N GLY A 353 12.00 14.32 -2.78
CA GLY A 353 13.43 14.61 -2.54
C GLY A 353 13.97 15.64 -3.52
N ARG A 354 14.67 15.18 -4.56
CA ARG A 354 15.30 16.00 -5.62
C ARG A 354 14.42 17.09 -6.24
N GLY A 355 13.11 16.88 -6.32
CA GLY A 355 12.18 17.93 -6.77
C GLY A 355 12.22 19.21 -5.91
N ILE A 356 12.65 19.11 -4.66
CA ILE A 356 12.85 20.22 -3.72
C ILE A 356 14.33 20.49 -3.50
N THR A 357 15.15 19.47 -3.22
CA THR A 357 16.55 19.67 -2.80
C THR A 357 17.42 20.26 -3.91
N GLU A 358 17.17 19.91 -5.18
CA GLU A 358 17.88 20.45 -6.35
C GLU A 358 17.24 21.74 -6.90
N SER A 359 16.15 22.21 -6.30
CA SER A 359 15.49 23.45 -6.73
C SER A 359 16.36 24.67 -6.38
N PRO A 360 16.56 25.63 -7.30
CA PRO A 360 17.22 26.89 -6.99
C PRO A 360 16.41 27.72 -5.98
N ASP A 361 15.08 27.61 -6.03
CA ASP A 361 14.17 28.18 -5.03
C ASP A 361 13.46 27.03 -4.30
N LYS A 362 14.02 26.66 -3.15
CA LYS A 362 13.52 25.54 -2.34
C LYS A 362 12.15 25.87 -1.74
N LEU A 363 11.94 27.11 -1.27
CA LEU A 363 10.68 27.50 -0.63
C LEU A 363 9.52 27.47 -1.61
N SER A 364 9.70 28.08 -2.79
CA SER A 364 8.68 28.05 -3.84
C SER A 364 8.36 26.62 -4.28
N SER A 365 9.37 25.75 -4.38
CA SER A 365 9.16 24.33 -4.69
C SER A 365 8.36 23.60 -3.59
N ILE A 366 8.73 23.78 -2.31
CA ILE A 366 8.01 23.22 -1.15
C ILE A 366 6.54 23.62 -1.17
N LEU A 367 6.26 24.92 -1.34
CA LEU A 367 4.88 25.45 -1.38
C LEU A 367 4.09 24.88 -2.56
N ASN A 368 4.73 24.73 -3.72
CA ASN A 368 4.09 24.17 -4.90
C ASN A 368 3.68 22.71 -4.68
N TYR A 369 4.59 21.85 -4.18
CA TYR A 369 4.26 20.46 -3.85
C TYR A 369 3.18 20.38 -2.78
N LYS A 370 3.29 21.15 -1.69
CA LYS A 370 2.27 21.19 -0.63
C LYS A 370 0.89 21.48 -1.21
N ASN A 371 0.77 22.54 -2.01
CA ASN A 371 -0.52 22.99 -2.54
C ASN A 371 -1.11 21.98 -3.54
N GLN A 372 -0.32 21.44 -4.46
CA GLN A 372 -0.80 20.47 -5.44
C GLN A 372 -1.22 19.14 -4.79
N LEU A 373 -0.40 18.64 -3.87
CA LEU A 373 -0.70 17.39 -3.17
C LEU A 373 -1.94 17.52 -2.28
N TRP A 374 -2.09 18.65 -1.58
CA TRP A 374 -3.27 18.91 -0.75
C TRP A 374 -4.54 19.09 -1.60
N ALA A 375 -4.45 19.81 -2.71
CA ALA A 375 -5.57 19.97 -3.65
C ALA A 375 -6.01 18.61 -4.23
N ALA A 376 -5.06 17.78 -4.66
CA ALA A 376 -5.35 16.42 -5.15
C ALA A 376 -6.03 15.57 -4.07
N TYR A 377 -5.57 15.67 -2.82
CA TYR A 377 -6.19 14.95 -1.70
C TYR A 377 -7.63 15.41 -1.45
N LYS A 378 -7.88 16.73 -1.43
CA LYS A 378 -9.22 17.29 -1.27
C LYS A 378 -10.17 16.86 -2.40
N ASN A 379 -9.67 16.82 -3.62
CA ASN A 379 -10.44 16.33 -4.77
C ASN A 379 -10.78 14.85 -4.60
N ARG A 380 -9.82 14.01 -4.21
CA ARG A 380 -10.02 12.57 -4.01
C ARG A 380 -11.13 12.22 -3.02
N ILE A 381 -11.17 12.92 -1.87
CA ILE A 381 -12.19 12.67 -0.82
C ILE A 381 -13.56 13.26 -1.16
N SER A 382 -13.62 14.23 -2.08
CA SER A 382 -14.86 14.90 -2.49
C SER A 382 -15.50 14.30 -3.75
N SER A 383 -14.70 13.62 -4.56
CA SER A 383 -15.16 12.71 -5.63
C SER A 383 -15.83 11.50 -5.01
#